data_AF-A0A536EJ00-F1
#
_entry.id   AF-A0A536EJ00-F1
#
_cell.length_a   1.000
_cell.length_b   1.000
_cell.length_c   1.000
_cell.angle_alpha   90.00
_cell.angle_beta   90.00
_cell.angle_gamma   90.00
#
_symmetry.space_group_name_H-M   'P 1'
#
loop_
_entity.id
_entity.type
_entity.pdbx_description
1 polymer ?
#
loop_
_entity_poly.entity_id
_entity_poly.type
_entity_poly.pdbx_seq_one_letter_code
_entity_poly.pdbx_strand_id
1 'polypeptide(L)'
;MQFITLVQIRPGGASAETGSRVAAHAAQWEHLQHKIQLVGGRVNQTWNILGNDYDLMFLGDADDPRTLHRIDAVCKSEGYPSRTHPAIEAAEYAQLVEDTADILSYGASRRAQPTERDEA
;
A
#
# COMPACT_ATOMS: atom_id res chain seq x y z
N MET A 1 -10.73 -5.10 -7.73
CA MET A 1 -10.34 -3.80 -7.14
C MET A 1 -8.93 -3.46 -7.56
N GLN A 2 -8.55 -2.18 -7.60
CA GLN A 2 -7.17 -1.79 -7.87
C GLN A 2 -6.32 -1.85 -6.60
N PHE A 3 -5.02 -2.07 -6.77
CA PHE A 3 -4.05 -2.05 -5.68
C PHE A 3 -2.76 -1.33 -6.10
N ILE A 4 -2.09 -0.76 -5.11
CA ILE A 4 -0.72 -0.28 -5.21
C ILE A 4 0.15 -1.13 -4.28
N THR A 5 1.28 -1.64 -4.79
CA THR A 5 2.35 -2.23 -3.99
C THR A 5 3.61 -1.42 -4.15
N LEU A 6 4.09 -0.84 -3.06
CA LEU A 6 5.37 -0.15 -2.98
C LEU A 6 6.42 -1.11 -2.43
N VAL A 7 7.57 -1.22 -3.10
CA VAL A 7 8.64 -2.17 -2.74
C VAL A 7 9.97 -1.44 -2.63
N GLN A 8 10.72 -1.75 -1.58
CA GLN A 8 12.10 -1.35 -1.40
C GLN A 8 13.03 -2.50 -1.82
N ILE A 9 13.81 -2.30 -2.86
CA ILE A 9 14.81 -3.26 -3.34
C ILE A 9 16.19 -2.97 -2.74
N ARG A 10 16.46 -1.74 -2.26
CA ARG A 10 17.76 -1.37 -1.70
C ARG A 10 18.24 -2.42 -0.70
N PRO A 11 19.45 -2.98 -0.87
CA PRO A 11 20.02 -3.92 0.06
C PRO A 11 20.43 -3.17 1.34
N GLY A 12 19.47 -3.00 2.24
CA GLY A 12 19.65 -2.40 3.57
C GLY A 12 19.99 -3.42 4.68
N GLY A 13 20.33 -4.66 4.32
CA GLY A 13 20.73 -5.69 5.28
C GLY A 13 21.12 -7.00 4.60
N ALA A 14 22.42 -7.30 4.58
CA ALA A 14 23.05 -8.58 4.24
C ALA A 14 22.88 -9.14 2.80
N SER A 15 23.76 -8.73 1.88
CA SER A 15 24.82 -9.59 1.32
C SER A 15 25.44 -8.92 0.08
N ALA A 16 26.74 -8.67 0.15
CA ALA A 16 27.51 -7.98 -0.87
C ALA A 16 28.23 -8.99 -1.77
N GLU A 17 27.49 -9.83 -2.50
CA GLU A 17 28.11 -10.79 -3.41
C GLU A 17 27.30 -10.95 -4.70
N THR A 18 27.27 -9.93 -5.56
CA THR A 18 27.28 -10.13 -7.02
C THR A 18 27.38 -8.79 -7.76
N GLY A 19 28.49 -8.62 -8.47
CA GLY A 19 28.80 -7.43 -9.28
C GLY A 19 28.05 -7.37 -10.61
N SER A 20 26.72 -7.28 -10.58
CA SER A 20 25.91 -6.91 -11.76
C SER A 20 24.67 -6.11 -11.35
N ARG A 21 24.91 -4.94 -10.74
CA ARG A 21 23.88 -4.18 -10.01
C ARG A 21 22.74 -3.61 -10.87
N VAL A 22 22.94 -3.32 -12.16
CA VAL A 22 21.88 -2.73 -13.01
C VAL A 22 21.04 -3.79 -13.73
N ALA A 23 21.67 -4.87 -14.20
CA ALA A 23 20.96 -5.99 -14.82
C ALA A 23 20.20 -6.86 -13.79
N ALA A 24 20.68 -6.90 -12.54
CA ALA A 24 19.97 -7.57 -11.45
C ALA A 24 18.61 -6.93 -11.14
N HIS A 25 18.45 -5.62 -11.29
CA HIS A 25 17.19 -4.94 -10.95
C HIS A 25 16.06 -5.22 -11.93
N ALA A 26 16.33 -5.38 -13.23
CA ALA A 26 15.30 -5.70 -14.22
C ALA A 26 14.66 -7.08 -13.97
N ALA A 27 15.51 -8.09 -13.79
CA ALA A 27 15.05 -9.45 -13.47
C ALA A 27 14.30 -9.54 -12.13
N GLN A 28 14.63 -8.67 -11.16
CA GLN A 28 14.00 -8.66 -9.83
C GLN A 28 12.54 -8.21 -9.86
N TRP A 29 12.18 -7.16 -10.62
CA TRP A 29 10.79 -6.72 -10.67
C TRP A 29 9.92 -7.60 -11.57
N GLU A 30 10.48 -8.18 -12.64
CA GLU A 30 9.79 -9.21 -13.44
C GLU A 30 9.47 -10.45 -12.59
N HIS A 31 10.43 -10.88 -11.76
CA HIS A 31 10.24 -11.97 -10.80
C HIS A 31 9.14 -11.65 -9.77
N LEU A 32 9.17 -10.45 -9.18
CA LEU A 32 8.12 -10.01 -8.26
C LEU A 32 6.75 -9.93 -8.92
N GLN A 33 6.68 -9.40 -10.14
CA GLN A 33 5.44 -9.37 -10.91
C GLN A 33 4.87 -10.77 -11.13
N HIS A 34 5.70 -11.74 -11.49
CA HIS A 34 5.27 -13.13 -11.62
C HIS A 34 4.76 -13.70 -10.29
N LYS A 35 5.47 -13.46 -9.19
CA LYS A 35 5.06 -13.92 -7.86
C LYS A 35 3.73 -13.31 -7.41
N ILE A 36 3.49 -12.04 -7.73
CA ILE A 36 2.21 -11.35 -7.52
C ILE A 36 1.09 -12.04 -8.31
N GLN A 37 1.35 -12.43 -9.56
CA GLN A 37 0.40 -13.16 -10.39
C GLN A 37 0.04 -14.53 -9.82
N LEU A 38 1.01 -15.26 -9.26
CA LEU A 38 0.77 -16.57 -8.65
C LEU A 38 -0.16 -16.52 -7.43
N VAL A 39 -0.23 -15.39 -6.73
CA VAL A 39 -1.11 -15.22 -5.57
C VAL A 39 -2.46 -14.55 -5.89
N GLY A 40 -2.74 -14.34 -7.17
CA GLY A 40 -4.02 -13.83 -7.66
C GLY A 40 -4.05 -12.33 -7.95
N GLY A 41 -2.91 -11.63 -7.91
CA GLY A 41 -2.81 -10.24 -8.35
C GLY A 41 -2.59 -10.13 -9.86
N ARG A 42 -3.06 -9.06 -10.50
CA ARG A 42 -2.72 -8.76 -11.89
C ARG A 42 -2.00 -7.41 -11.95
N VAL A 43 -0.70 -7.41 -12.18
CA VAL A 43 0.07 -6.18 -12.38
C VAL A 43 -0.25 -5.61 -13.76
N ASN A 44 -0.70 -4.35 -13.79
CA ASN A 44 -1.02 -3.61 -15.02
C ASN A 44 0.12 -2.65 -15.41
N GLN A 45 0.77 -2.04 -14.41
CA GLN A 45 1.85 -1.09 -14.62
C GLN A 45 2.93 -1.26 -13.53
N THR A 46 4.18 -1.01 -13.93
CA THR A 46 5.35 -1.04 -13.06
C THR A 46 6.13 0.25 -13.24
N TRP A 47 6.45 0.92 -12.14
CA TRP A 47 7.19 2.18 -12.13
C TRP A 47 8.38 2.09 -11.19
N ASN A 48 9.53 2.61 -11.62
CA ASN A 48 10.63 2.91 -10.71
C ASN A 48 10.34 4.27 -10.04
N ILE A 49 10.45 4.33 -8.71
CA ILE A 49 10.22 5.57 -7.97
C ILE A 49 11.56 6.27 -7.75
N LEU A 50 11.67 7.52 -8.22
CA LEU A 50 12.79 8.41 -7.91
C LEU A 50 12.50 9.14 -6.59
N GLY A 51 12.75 8.48 -5.46
CA GLY A 51 12.41 8.99 -4.13
C GLY A 51 12.86 8.04 -3.02
N ASN A 52 12.92 8.52 -1.77
CA ASN A 52 13.82 7.95 -0.77
C ASN A 52 13.40 6.57 -0.20
N ASP A 53 12.10 6.32 -0.01
CA ASP A 53 11.65 5.20 0.84
C ASP A 53 11.34 3.90 0.07
N TYR A 54 11.02 3.99 -1.22
CA TYR A 54 10.69 2.85 -2.08
C TYR A 54 11.38 2.99 -3.43
N ASP A 55 11.67 1.86 -4.05
CA ASP A 55 12.36 1.78 -5.33
C ASP A 55 11.40 1.43 -6.47
N LEU A 56 10.31 0.71 -6.17
CA LEU A 56 9.31 0.26 -7.13
C LEU A 56 7.88 0.49 -6.68
N MET A 57 7.02 0.72 -7.67
CA MET A 57 5.58 0.69 -7.53
C MET A 57 4.96 -0.26 -8.56
N PHE A 58 4.13 -1.17 -8.10
CA PHE A 58 3.21 -1.95 -8.93
C PHE A 58 1.80 -1.38 -8.77
N LEU A 59 1.14 -1.09 -9.89
CA LEU A 59 -0.29 -0.82 -9.95
C LEU A 59 -0.96 -2.00 -10.65
N GLY A 60 -2.01 -2.54 -10.04
CA GLY A 60 -2.66 -3.74 -10.54
C GLY A 60 -4.08 -3.93 -10.04
N ASP A 61 -4.67 -5.07 -10.38
CA ASP A 61 -5.98 -5.51 -9.92
C ASP A 61 -5.90 -6.75 -9.03
N ALA A 62 -6.81 -6.84 -8.07
CA ALA A 62 -7.00 -8.01 -7.22
C ALA A 62 -8.50 -8.28 -7.04
N ASP A 63 -8.88 -9.56 -6.98
CA ASP A 63 -10.29 -9.95 -6.87
C ASP A 63 -10.85 -9.77 -5.45
N ASP A 64 -10.02 -9.92 -4.42
CA ASP A 64 -10.45 -9.89 -3.02
C ASP A 64 -9.41 -9.27 -2.08
N PRO A 65 -9.81 -8.73 -0.90
CA PRO A 65 -8.87 -8.03 0.00
C PRO A 65 -7.78 -8.94 0.59
N ARG A 66 -8.03 -10.25 0.67
CA ARG A 66 -7.04 -11.23 1.15
C ARG A 66 -5.92 -11.40 0.13
N THR A 67 -6.17 -11.13 -1.15
CA THR A 67 -5.14 -11.10 -2.20
C THR A 67 -4.12 -10.01 -1.93
N LEU A 68 -4.53 -8.83 -1.43
CA LEU A 68 -3.61 -7.76 -1.04
C LEU A 68 -2.64 -8.21 0.05
N HIS A 69 -3.15 -8.93 1.06
CA HIS A 69 -2.31 -9.49 2.11
C HIS A 69 -1.32 -10.54 1.58
N ARG A 70 -1.77 -11.39 0.65
CA ARG A 70 -0.90 -12.40 0.01
C ARG A 70 0.21 -11.75 -0.83
N ILE A 71 -0.12 -10.69 -1.58
CA ILE A 71 0.85 -9.90 -2.35
C ILE A 71 1.92 -9.33 -1.43
N ASP A 72 1.52 -8.68 -0.34
CA ASP A 72 2.45 -8.11 0.63
C ASP A 72 3.34 -9.16 1.29
N ALA A 73 2.76 -10.30 1.68
CA ALA A 73 3.49 -11.42 2.27
C ALA A 73 4.53 -12.00 1.30
N VAL A 74 4.19 -12.10 0.02
CA VAL A 74 5.10 -12.58 -1.02
C VAL A 74 6.30 -11.66 -1.19
N CYS A 75 6.09 -10.34 -1.33
CA CYS A 75 7.19 -9.39 -1.46
C CYS A 75 8.15 -9.48 -0.27
N LYS A 76 7.61 -9.56 0.94
CA LYS A 76 8.40 -9.73 2.18
C LYS A 76 9.12 -11.07 2.25
N SER A 77 8.50 -12.15 1.77
CA SER A 77 9.13 -13.48 1.75
C SER A 77 10.31 -13.56 0.79
N GLU A 78 10.32 -12.73 -0.26
CA GLU A 78 11.44 -12.58 -1.19
C GLU A 78 12.52 -11.63 -0.64
N GLY A 79 12.38 -11.14 0.60
CA GLY A 79 13.36 -10.29 1.28
C GLY A 79 13.17 -8.80 1.04
N TYR A 80 12.07 -8.38 0.40
CA TYR A 80 11.83 -6.97 0.09
C TYR A 80 10.81 -6.35 1.06
N PRO A 81 11.17 -5.29 1.80
CA PRO A 81 10.19 -4.48 2.50
C PRO A 81 9.15 -3.95 1.51
N SER A 82 7.88 -4.23 1.80
CA SER A 82 6.76 -3.82 0.95
C SER A 82 5.62 -3.21 1.74
N ARG A 83 4.81 -2.42 1.04
CA ARG A 83 3.50 -1.97 1.49
C ARG A 83 2.48 -2.13 0.37
N THR A 84 1.45 -2.94 0.62
CA THR A 84 0.36 -3.18 -0.34
C THR A 84 -0.94 -2.60 0.19
N HIS A 85 -1.61 -1.79 -0.62
CA HIS A 85 -2.85 -1.11 -0.26
C HIS A 85 -3.85 -1.11 -1.44
N PRO A 86 -5.17 -1.05 -1.16
CA PRO A 86 -6.15 -0.71 -2.19
C PRO A 86 -5.78 0.63 -2.83
N ALA A 87 -5.87 0.69 -4.15
CA ALA A 87 -5.86 1.96 -4.88
C ALA A 87 -7.30 2.44 -5.04
N ILE A 88 -7.54 3.66 -4.59
CA ILE A 88 -8.82 4.36 -4.73
C ILE A 88 -8.58 5.67 -5.46
N GLU A 89 -9.63 6.19 -6.10
CA GLU A 89 -9.53 7.45 -6.82
C GLU A 89 -9.34 8.62 -5.86
N ALA A 90 -8.64 9.67 -6.30
CA ALA A 90 -8.38 10.84 -5.47
C ALA A 90 -9.68 11.53 -4.99
N ALA A 91 -10.73 11.51 -5.82
CA ALA A 91 -12.04 12.04 -5.46
C ALA A 91 -12.73 11.19 -4.36
N GLU A 92 -12.64 9.86 -4.45
CA GLU A 92 -13.16 8.96 -3.43
C GLU A 92 -12.43 9.15 -2.09
N TYR A 93 -11.10 9.28 -2.13
CA TYR A 93 -10.32 9.58 -0.94
C TYR A 93 -10.69 10.94 -0.32
N ALA A 94 -10.89 11.98 -1.15
CA ALA A 94 -11.30 13.29 -0.66
C ALA A 94 -12.64 13.22 0.08
N GLN A 95 -13.63 12.53 -0.50
CA GLN A 95 -14.92 12.30 0.16
C GLN A 95 -14.77 11.54 1.48
N LEU A 96 -13.95 10.49 1.50
CA LEU A 96 -13.70 9.71 2.72
C LEU A 96 -13.10 10.57 3.84
N VAL A 97 -12.22 11.52 3.50
CA VAL A 97 -11.63 12.47 4.45
C VAL A 97 -12.70 13.41 5.00
N GLU A 98 -13.58 13.95 4.15
CA GLU A 98 -14.70 14.81 4.57
C GLU A 98 -15.66 14.04 5.49
N ASP A 99 -16.10 12.85 5.10
CA ASP A 99 -16.98 11.99 5.90
C ASP A 99 -16.37 11.67 7.27
N THR A 100 -15.05 11.42 7.31
CA THR A 100 -14.32 11.18 8.57
C THR A 100 -14.29 12.42 9.45
N ALA A 101 -14.07 13.61 8.88
CA ALA A 101 -14.08 14.87 9.60
C ALA A 101 -15.47 15.16 10.21
N ASP A 102 -16.53 14.85 9.49
CA ASP A 102 -17.92 15.01 9.95
C ASP A 102 -18.26 14.07 11.11
N ILE A 103 -17.82 12.81 11.07
CA ILE A 103 -18.00 11.88 12.19
C ILE A 103 -17.30 12.38 13.45
N LEU A 104 -16.06 12.87 13.31
CA LEU A 104 -15.28 13.39 14.42
C LEU A 104 -15.89 14.69 15.00
N SER A 105 -16.38 15.58 14.14
CA SER A 105 -17.03 16.82 14.55
C SER A 105 -18.37 16.56 15.25
N TYR A 106 -19.18 15.63 14.73
CA TYR A 106 -20.46 15.23 15.35
C TYR A 106 -20.25 14.62 16.75
N GLY A 107 -19.18 13.83 16.92
CA GLY A 107 -18.77 13.30 18.23
C GLY A 107 -18.35 14.39 19.23
N ALA A 108 -17.73 15.48 18.74
CA ALA A 108 -17.38 16.63 19.56
C ALA A 108 -18.62 17.46 19.96
N SER A 109 -19.57 17.67 19.04
CA SER A 109 -20.82 18.39 19.33
C SER A 109 -21.72 17.67 20.34
N ARG A 110 -21.75 16.33 20.33
CA ARG A 110 -22.47 15.54 21.35
C ARG A 110 -21.85 15.64 22.74
N ARG A 111 -20.52 15.81 22.85
CA ARG A 111 -19.82 16.02 24.13
C ARG A 111 -19.99 17.43 24.68
N ALA A 112 -20.30 18.39 23.81
CA ALA A 112 -20.47 19.80 24.17
C ALA A 112 -21.91 20.18 24.54
N GLN A 113 -22.90 19.27 24.42
CA GLN A 113 -24.23 19.53 24.97
C GLN A 113 -24.15 19.50 26.51
N PRO A 114 -24.41 20.63 27.19
CA PRO A 114 -24.58 20.61 28.62
C PRO A 114 -25.85 19.80 28.91
N THR A 115 -25.75 18.83 29.79
CA THR A 115 -26.92 18.25 30.48
C THR A 115 -27.63 19.37 31.24
N GLU A 116 -28.55 20.07 30.59
CA GLU A 116 -29.61 20.84 31.24
C GLU A 116 -30.66 19.85 31.78
N ARG A 117 -30.49 19.43 33.04
CA ARG A 117 -31.49 18.89 33.97
C ARG A 117 -30.76 18.52 35.27
N ASP A 118 -31.15 18.93 36.47
CA ASP A 118 -32.44 19.37 36.99
C ASP A 118 -32.29 20.62 37.87
N GLU A 119 -33.11 21.64 37.60
CA GLU A 119 -33.64 22.51 38.66
C GLU A 119 -34.86 21.80 39.29
N ALA A 120 -34.78 21.46 40.57
CA ALA A 120 -35.89 21.44 41.53
C ALA A 120 -35.37 21.18 42.96
#